data_AF-A0A7W0KJC6-F1
#
_entry.id   AF-A0A7W0KJC6-F1
#
_cell.length_a   1.000
_cell.length_b   1.000
_cell.length_c   1.000
_cell.angle_alpha   90.00
_cell.angle_beta   90.00
_cell.angle_gamma   90.00
#
_symmetry.space_group_name_H-M   'P 1'
#
loop_
_entity.id
_entity.type
_entity.pdbx_description
1 polymer ?
#
loop_
_entity_poly.entity_id
_entity_poly.type
_entity_poly.pdbx_seq_one_letter_code
_entity_poly.pdbx_strand_id
1 'polypeptide(L)'
;MSDYLNGVDKYVVSRTLDDPGWQNSTVLRGPVVDEVQALKEAPGRDIVATGSTQLVHTLIAAGQVDEYRLFVFPVVVGRGKRLFESAAIKLELLETRAFVSGAVLLRYASAI
;
A
#
# COMPACT_ATOMS: atom_id res chain seq x y z
N MET A 1 -4.28 -17.10 -7.81
CA MET A 1 -4.42 -15.76 -7.19
C MET A 1 -5.42 -15.80 -6.04
N SER A 2 -6.64 -16.31 -6.28
CA SER A 2 -7.71 -16.37 -5.28
C SER A 2 -7.33 -17.13 -4.01
N ASP A 3 -6.66 -18.29 -4.13
CA ASP A 3 -6.26 -19.08 -2.95
C ASP A 3 -5.24 -18.36 -2.07
N TYR A 4 -4.29 -17.63 -2.69
CA TYR A 4 -3.32 -16.82 -1.96
C TYR A 4 -4.02 -15.70 -1.19
N LEU A 5 -4.89 -14.92 -1.85
CA LEU A 5 -5.64 -13.86 -1.20
C LEU A 5 -6.56 -14.38 -0.10
N ASN A 6 -7.09 -15.60 -0.25
CA ASN A 6 -7.90 -16.23 0.79
C ASN A 6 -7.09 -16.63 2.02
N GLY A 7 -5.81 -16.99 1.86
CA GLY A 7 -4.95 -17.41 2.95
C GLY A 7 -4.28 -16.28 3.74
N VAL A 8 -4.09 -15.09 3.14
CA VAL A 8 -3.42 -13.97 3.82
C VAL A 8 -4.32 -13.27 4.84
N ASP A 9 -3.70 -12.77 5.91
CA ASP A 9 -4.33 -11.84 6.84
C ASP A 9 -4.64 -10.51 6.15
N LYS A 10 -5.83 -9.99 6.40
CA LYS A 10 -6.35 -8.76 5.81
C LYS A 10 -6.70 -7.79 6.92
N TYR A 11 -6.32 -6.55 6.71
CA TYR A 11 -6.63 -5.47 7.63
C TYR A 11 -7.48 -4.43 6.90
N VAL A 12 -8.68 -4.20 7.42
CA VAL A 12 -9.65 -3.27 6.83
C VAL A 12 -9.74 -2.04 7.71
N VAL A 13 -9.20 -0.93 7.24
CA VAL A 13 -9.31 0.36 7.94
C VAL A 13 -10.72 0.91 7.72
N SER A 14 -11.56 0.89 8.75
CA SER A 14 -12.94 1.39 8.68
C SER A 14 -13.47 1.81 10.04
N ARG A 15 -14.34 2.81 10.06
CA ARG A 15 -15.02 3.28 11.29
C ARG A 15 -16.43 2.71 11.45
N THR A 16 -17.01 2.21 10.37
CA THR A 16 -18.44 1.88 10.27
C THR A 16 -18.70 0.44 9.81
N LEU A 17 -17.66 -0.27 9.38
CA LEU A 17 -17.78 -1.66 8.93
C LEU A 17 -17.69 -2.58 10.14
N ASP A 18 -18.77 -3.31 10.43
CA ASP A 18 -18.79 -4.27 11.53
C ASP A 18 -18.32 -5.65 11.12
N ASP A 19 -18.92 -6.23 10.08
CA ASP A 19 -18.52 -7.52 9.52
C ASP A 19 -17.87 -7.34 8.14
N PRO A 20 -16.56 -7.66 8.00
CA PRO A 20 -15.88 -7.59 6.71
C PRO A 20 -16.26 -8.72 5.74
N GLY A 21 -16.94 -9.78 6.20
CA GLY A 21 -17.49 -10.87 5.37
C GLY A 21 -16.47 -11.78 4.67
N TRP A 22 -15.16 -11.46 4.75
CA TRP A 22 -14.09 -12.26 4.15
C TRP A 22 -13.19 -12.85 5.24
N GLN A 23 -12.92 -14.15 5.15
CA GLN A 23 -12.00 -14.87 6.02
C GLN A 23 -10.64 -14.15 6.21
N ASN A 24 -10.10 -14.28 7.42
CA ASN A 24 -8.85 -13.66 7.87
C ASN A 24 -8.87 -12.13 7.76
N SER A 25 -10.03 -11.48 7.95
CA SER A 25 -10.14 -10.03 7.94
C SER A 25 -10.34 -9.47 9.34
N THR A 26 -9.49 -8.51 9.70
CA THR A 26 -9.57 -7.73 10.94
C THR A 26 -9.90 -6.29 10.61
N VAL A 27 -10.92 -5.72 11.24
CA VAL A 27 -11.26 -4.30 11.06
C VAL A 27 -10.44 -3.45 12.04
N LEU A 28 -9.60 -2.57 11.50
CA LEU A 28 -8.84 -1.58 12.27
C LEU A 28 -9.69 -0.32 12.44
N ARG A 29 -9.95 0.07 13.69
CA ARG A 29 -10.84 1.20 14.05
C ARG A 29 -10.10 2.39 14.65
N GLY A 30 -8.89 2.19 15.16
CA GLY A 30 -8.09 3.22 15.78
C GLY A 30 -7.48 4.23 14.78
N PRO A 31 -6.66 5.15 15.29
CA PRO A 31 -5.84 6.00 14.44
C PRO A 31 -4.95 5.12 13.56
N VAL A 32 -5.07 5.28 12.24
CA VAL A 32 -4.47 4.33 11.29
C VAL A 32 -2.95 4.27 11.35
N VAL A 33 -2.30 5.39 11.67
CA VAL A 33 -0.84 5.45 11.83
C VAL A 33 -0.39 4.55 12.98
N ASP A 34 -1.10 4.61 14.12
CA ASP A 34 -0.78 3.83 15.31
C ASP A 34 -1.06 2.33 15.08
N GLU A 35 -2.21 2.01 14.47
CA GLU A 35 -2.59 0.64 14.14
C GLU A 35 -1.58 0.00 13.18
N VAL A 36 -1.16 0.72 12.13
CA VAL A 36 -0.14 0.21 11.19
C VAL A 36 1.22 0.12 11.86
N GLN A 37 1.58 1.03 12.76
CA GLN A 37 2.83 0.92 13.54
C GLN A 37 2.84 -0.35 14.37
N ALA A 38 1.77 -0.63 15.10
CA ALA A 38 1.64 -1.85 15.90
C ALA A 38 1.72 -3.11 15.03
N LEU A 39 1.12 -3.10 13.84
CA LEU A 39 1.24 -4.21 12.88
C LEU A 39 2.68 -4.40 12.38
N LYS A 40 3.41 -3.31 12.12
CA LYS A 40 4.82 -3.38 11.70
C LYS A 40 5.73 -3.93 12.80
N GLU A 41 5.41 -3.68 14.07
CA GLU A 41 6.17 -4.15 15.24
C GLU A 41 5.85 -5.59 15.62
N ALA A 42 4.66 -6.08 15.26
CA ALA A 42 4.26 -7.46 15.49
C ALA A 42 5.06 -8.44 14.60
N PRO A 43 5.29 -9.69 15.07
CA PRO A 43 5.87 -10.72 14.23
C PRO A 43 5.01 -10.97 12.98
N GLY A 44 5.61 -10.96 11.81
CA GLY A 44 4.87 -11.07 10.56
C GLY A 44 5.73 -11.04 9.32
N ARG A 45 5.07 -10.84 8.18
CA ARG A 45 5.68 -10.62 6.85
C ARG A 45 5.36 -9.20 6.39
N ASP A 46 5.79 -8.87 5.17
CA ASP A 46 5.46 -7.62 4.49
C ASP A 46 3.95 -7.29 4.58
N ILE A 47 3.65 -6.04 4.94
CA ILE A 47 2.30 -5.48 4.89
C ILE A 47 2.14 -4.74 3.56
N VAL A 48 1.18 -5.18 2.73
CA VAL A 48 0.96 -4.61 1.39
C VAL A 48 -0.32 -3.77 1.39
N ALA A 49 -0.18 -2.47 1.15
CA ALA A 49 -1.29 -1.56 0.91
C ALA A 49 -1.43 -1.26 -0.59
N THR A 50 -2.46 -1.79 -1.23
CA THR A 50 -2.82 -1.46 -2.63
C THR A 50 -3.82 -0.32 -2.75
N GLY A 51 -4.40 0.09 -1.63
CA GLY A 51 -5.39 1.14 -1.49
C GLY A 51 -5.96 1.14 -0.07
N SER A 52 -6.83 2.07 0.29
CA SER A 52 -7.38 3.18 -0.51
C SER A 52 -6.36 4.30 -0.77
N THR A 53 -6.63 5.20 -1.71
CA THR A 53 -5.79 6.39 -1.93
C THR A 53 -5.63 7.21 -0.65
N GLN A 54 -6.70 7.37 0.13
CA GLN A 54 -6.66 8.11 1.39
C GLN A 54 -5.76 7.41 2.42
N LEU A 55 -5.85 6.08 2.53
CA LEU A 55 -4.99 5.29 3.41
C LEU A 55 -3.53 5.45 3.01
N VAL A 56 -3.22 5.23 1.73
CA VAL A 56 -1.86 5.33 1.21
C VAL A 56 -1.28 6.72 1.42
N HIS A 57 -2.04 7.79 1.14
CA HIS A 57 -1.57 9.17 1.39
C HIS A 57 -1.27 9.41 2.87
N THR A 58 -2.11 8.89 3.78
CA THR A 58 -1.90 9.03 5.22
C THR A 58 -0.61 8.34 5.66
N LEU A 59 -0.35 7.11 5.19
CA LEU A 59 0.85 6.35 5.54
C LEU A 59 2.13 6.97 4.94
N ILE A 60 2.05 7.50 3.72
CA ILE A 60 3.16 8.22 3.08
C ILE A 60 3.49 9.49 3.88
N ALA A 61 2.48 10.29 4.25
CA ALA A 61 2.67 11.51 5.02
C ALA A 61 3.24 11.24 6.42
N ALA A 62 2.90 10.10 7.01
CA ALA A 62 3.44 9.64 8.30
C ALA A 62 4.84 8.99 8.20
N GLY A 63 5.40 8.85 7.00
CA GLY A 63 6.71 8.21 6.80
C GLY A 63 6.73 6.70 7.10
N GLN A 64 5.59 6.02 7.06
CA GLN A 64 5.47 4.61 7.43
C GLN A 64 5.67 3.63 6.26
N VAL A 65 5.90 4.14 5.05
CA VAL A 65 6.09 3.33 3.84
C VAL A 65 7.57 3.05 3.60
N ASP A 66 7.97 1.79 3.74
CA ASP A 66 9.37 1.37 3.56
C ASP A 66 9.72 1.09 2.09
N GLU A 67 8.77 0.56 1.32
CA GLU A 67 8.95 0.20 -0.10
C GLU A 67 7.77 0.68 -0.97
N TYR A 68 8.08 1.26 -2.13
CA TYR A 68 7.13 1.67 -3.15
C TYR A 68 7.21 0.74 -4.35
N ARG A 69 6.14 0.00 -4.65
CA ARG A 69 6.00 -0.82 -5.86
C ARG A 69 5.13 -0.10 -6.88
N LEU A 70 5.76 0.72 -7.73
CA LEU A 70 5.07 1.58 -8.69
C LEU A 70 4.90 0.86 -10.03
N PHE A 71 3.64 0.60 -10.41
CA PHE A 71 3.30 0.11 -11.74
C PHE A 71 2.93 1.29 -12.64
N VAL A 72 3.78 1.55 -13.64
CA VAL A 72 3.55 2.56 -14.66
C VAL A 72 2.93 1.88 -15.88
N PHE A 73 1.70 2.27 -16.21
CA PHE A 73 0.97 1.76 -17.37
C PHE A 73 1.16 2.69 -18.58
N PRO A 74 1.16 2.17 -19.82
CA PRO A 74 1.34 2.96 -21.03
C PRO A 74 0.06 3.72 -21.42
N VAL A 75 -0.43 4.59 -20.53
CA VAL A 75 -1.65 5.38 -20.71
C VAL A 75 -1.50 6.77 -20.07
N VAL A 76 -2.03 7.79 -20.75
CA VAL A 76 -2.11 9.15 -20.22
C VAL A 76 -3.56 9.44 -19.83
N VAL A 77 -3.83 9.51 -18.53
CA VAL A 77 -5.21 9.66 -17.98
C VAL A 77 -5.67 11.13 -17.93
N GLY A 78 -4.73 12.08 -17.99
CA GLY A 78 -4.99 13.53 -18.02
C GLY A 78 -5.39 14.13 -16.66
N ARG A 79 -6.41 13.59 -15.99
CA ARG A 79 -6.90 14.06 -14.67
C ARG A 79 -7.27 12.91 -13.75
N GLY A 80 -7.18 13.12 -12.44
CA GLY A 80 -7.54 12.13 -11.43
C GLY A 80 -6.77 12.32 -10.13
N LYS A 81 -6.99 11.39 -9.20
CA LYS A 81 -6.23 11.34 -7.95
C LYS A 81 -4.76 11.01 -8.24
N ARG A 82 -3.85 11.78 -7.66
CA ARG A 82 -2.40 11.53 -7.76
C ARG A 82 -1.96 10.77 -6.53
N LEU A 83 -0.99 9.86 -6.67
CA LEU A 83 -0.39 9.12 -5.55
C LEU A 83 0.43 10.03 -4.62
N PHE A 84 1.09 11.04 -5.21
CA PHE A 84 1.90 12.01 -4.49
C PHE A 84 1.35 13.41 -4.76
N GLU A 85 0.95 14.12 -3.71
CA GLU A 85 0.39 15.48 -3.82
C GLU A 85 1.40 16.57 -3.40
N SER A 86 2.07 16.39 -2.26
CA SER A 86 2.94 17.44 -1.68
C SER A 86 4.16 16.91 -0.91
N ALA A 87 4.51 15.63 -1.07
CA ALA A 87 5.63 15.01 -0.38
C ALA A 87 6.93 15.07 -1.21
N ALA A 88 8.02 15.54 -0.60
CA ALA A 88 9.37 15.38 -1.14
C ALA A 88 10.01 14.15 -0.49
N ILE A 89 10.12 13.05 -1.24
CA ILE A 89 10.60 11.76 -0.74
C ILE A 89 11.79 11.35 -1.58
N LYS A 90 12.91 11.05 -0.92
CA LYS A 90 14.08 10.47 -1.56
C LYS A 90 13.87 8.96 -1.67
N LEU A 91 14.08 8.41 -2.85
CA LEU A 91 13.86 7.01 -3.15
C LEU A 91 15.11 6.38 -3.75
N GLU A 92 15.40 5.14 -3.36
CA GLU A 92 16.48 4.33 -3.92
C GLU A 92 15.90 3.23 -4.79
N LEU A 93 16.35 3.12 -6.05
CA LEU A 93 15.86 2.11 -6.98
C LEU A 93 16.38 0.71 -6.59
N LEU A 94 15.46 -0.21 -6.32
CA LEU A 94 15.76 -1.61 -6.02
C LEU A 94 15.59 -2.52 -7.23
N GLU A 95 14.53 -2.31 -8.02
CA GLU A 95 14.19 -3.16 -9.16
C GLU A 95 13.53 -2.36 -10.27
N THR A 96 13.87 -2.67 -11.52
CA THR A 96 13.09 -2.28 -12.70
C THR A 96 12.72 -3.53 -13.48
N ARG A 97 11.45 -3.68 -13.81
CA ARG A 97 10.95 -4.81 -14.60
C ARG A 97 9.90 -4.37 -15.61
N ALA A 98 10.19 -4.55 -16.89
CA ALA A 98 9.23 -4.36 -17.96
C ALA A 98 8.39 -5.63 -18.17
N PHE A 99 7.11 -5.45 -18.49
CA PHE A 99 6.19 -6.52 -18.86
C PHE A 99 5.84 -6.45 -20.34
N VAL A 100 5.45 -7.59 -20.92
CA VAL A 100 5.00 -7.70 -22.33
C VAL A 100 3.79 -6.79 -22.62
N SER A 101 2.98 -6.45 -21.61
CA SER A 101 1.87 -5.50 -21.72
C SER A 101 2.30 -4.04 -21.94
N GLY A 102 3.60 -3.74 -21.90
CA GLY A 102 4.13 -2.38 -21.92
C GLY A 102 4.10 -1.68 -20.55
N ALA A 103 3.57 -2.33 -19.50
CA ALA A 103 3.68 -1.84 -18.14
C ALA A 103 5.12 -1.99 -17.62
N VAL A 104 5.53 -1.12 -16.70
CA VAL A 104 6.81 -1.20 -16.00
C VAL A 104 6.57 -1.19 -14.50
N LEU A 105 7.17 -2.15 -13.79
CA LEU A 105 7.31 -2.10 -12.34
C LEU A 105 8.63 -1.41 -11.99
N LEU A 106 8.54 -0.41 -11.13
CA LEU A 106 9.66 0.20 -10.44
C LEU A 106 9.49 -0.08 -8.94
N ARG A 107 10.46 -0.73 -8.32
CA ARG A 107 10.50 -0.90 -6.86
C ARG A 107 11.53 0.02 -6.27
N TYR A 108 11.13 0.80 -5.28
CA TYR A 108 11.99 1.73 -4.58
C TYR A 108 11.94 1.48 -3.07
N ALA A 109 13.08 1.55 -2.40
CA ALA A 109 13.12 1.75 -0.96
C ALA A 109 12.97 3.23 -0.64
N SER A 110 12.35 3.54 0.49
CA SER A 110 12.50 4.86 1.09
C SER A 110 13.96 5.08 1.50
N ALA A 111 14.60 6.12 0.96
CA ALA A 111 15.97 6.47 1.30
C ALA A 111 15.96 7.54 2.40
N ILE A 112 16.66 7.27 3.50
CA ILE A 112 16.91 8.24 4.58
C ILE A 112 17.92 9.30 4.10
#